data_AF-A0AAW7L1I7-F1
#
_entry.id   AF-A0AAW7L1I7-F1
#
_cell.length_a   1.000
_cell.length_b   1.000
_cell.length_c   1.000
_cell.angle_alpha   90.00
_cell.angle_beta   90.00
_cell.angle_gamma   90.00
#
_symmetry.space_group_name_H-M   'P 1'
#
loop_
_entity.id
_entity.type
_entity.pdbx_description
1 polymer ?
#
loop_
_entity_poly.entity_id
_entity_poly.type
_entity_poly.pdbx_seq_one_letter_code
_entity_poly.pdbx_strand_id
1 'polypeptide(L)' 'MKSRRPPYFRYGLYLEPQKDDPVVDKIELAEQEAKQMSVNNDNALVAIWDEDEKAIMLIAGEQSFSSVEL' A
#
# COMPACT_ATOMS: atom_id res chain seq x y z
N MET A 1 -28.60 -0.54 -0.74
CA MET A 1 -27.57 -1.61 -0.69
C MET A 1 -26.27 -1.02 -1.20
N LYS A 2 -25.26 -0.78 -0.34
CA LYS A 2 -23.92 -0.45 -0.82
C LYS A 2 -23.39 -1.71 -1.51
N SER A 3 -23.21 -1.65 -2.82
CA SER A 3 -22.48 -2.67 -3.57
C SER A 3 -21.09 -2.78 -2.95
N ARG A 4 -20.85 -3.78 -2.10
CA ARG A 4 -19.51 -4.02 -1.56
C ARG A 4 -18.66 -4.52 -2.73
N ARG A 5 -17.88 -3.63 -3.32
CA ARG A 5 -16.78 -4.04 -4.18
C ARG A 5 -15.85 -4.92 -3.31
N PRO A 6 -15.22 -5.96 -3.89
CA PRO A 6 -14.19 -6.67 -3.17
C PRO A 6 -13.10 -5.68 -2.76
N PRO A 7 -12.55 -5.78 -1.53
CA PRO A 7 -11.51 -4.88 -1.07
C PRO A 7 -10.30 -5.03 -1.98
N TYR A 8 -9.67 -3.90 -2.30
CA TYR A 8 -8.40 -3.88 -3.01
C TYR A 8 -7.44 -2.93 -2.32
N PHE A 9 -6.14 -3.23 -2.46
CA PHE A 9 -5.06 -2.48 -1.88
C PHE A 9 -4.14 -2.01 -3.00
N ARG A 10 -3.87 -0.72 -3.02
CA ARG A 10 -2.92 -0.10 -3.95
C ARG A 10 -1.61 0.13 -3.22
N TYR A 11 -0.47 -0.01 -3.90
CA TYR A 11 0.83 0.31 -3.32
C TYR A 11 1.72 1.05 -4.32
N GLY A 12 2.54 1.99 -3.84
CA GLY A 12 3.32 2.86 -4.72
C GLY A 12 4.33 3.74 -3.98
N LEU A 13 5.26 4.32 -4.74
CA LEU A 13 6.40 5.12 -4.23
C LEU A 13 6.02 6.54 -3.79
N TYR A 14 4.83 6.99 -4.13
CA TYR A 14 4.39 8.35 -3.86
C TYR A 14 3.52 8.39 -2.59
N LEU A 15 3.38 9.58 -1.99
CA LEU A 15 2.50 9.75 -0.81
C LEU A 15 1.01 9.77 -1.19
N GLU A 16 0.71 9.96 -2.47
CA GLU A 16 -0.63 9.92 -3.05
C GLU A 16 -0.72 8.78 -4.07
N PRO A 17 -1.87 8.06 -4.12
CA PRO A 17 -2.05 6.96 -5.05
C PRO A 17 -2.07 7.47 -6.50
N GLN A 18 -1.28 6.83 -7.36
CA GLN A 18 -1.25 7.05 -8.80
C GLN A 18 -2.17 6.07 -9.52
N LYS A 19 -2.68 6.45 -10.69
CA LYS A 19 -3.67 5.63 -11.44
C LYS A 19 -3.11 4.28 -11.87
N ASP A 20 -1.81 4.25 -12.15
CA ASP A 20 -1.03 3.12 -12.64
C ASP A 20 -0.33 2.33 -11.52
N ASP A 21 -0.46 2.75 -10.26
CA ASP A 21 0.04 1.95 -9.15
C ASP A 21 -0.59 0.55 -9.17
N PRO A 22 0.18 -0.50 -8.87
CA PRO A 22 -0.33 -1.85 -8.81
C PRO A 22 -1.42 -2.01 -7.73
N VAL A 23 -2.32 -2.96 -7.97
CA VAL A 23 -3.45 -3.26 -7.09
C VAL A 23 -3.54 -4.77 -6.84
N VAL A 24 -3.78 -5.15 -5.59
CA VAL A 24 -3.96 -6.54 -5.16
C VAL A 24 -5.18 -6.68 -4.25
N ASP A 25 -5.70 -7.89 -4.08
CA ASP A 25 -6.93 -8.17 -3.35
C ASP A 25 -6.72 -8.56 -1.87
N LYS A 26 -5.46 -8.58 -1.41
CA LYS A 26 -5.08 -8.97 -0.04
C LYS A 26 -4.00 -8.05 0.51
N ILE A 27 -4.13 -7.66 1.78
CA ILE A 27 -3.19 -6.76 2.44
C ILE A 27 -1.82 -7.42 2.62
N GLU A 28 -1.77 -8.73 2.89
CA GLU A 28 -0.52 -9.47 3.07
C GLU A 28 0.29 -9.51 1.76
N LEU A 29 -0.41 -9.61 0.63
CA LEU A 29 0.23 -9.53 -0.69
C LEU A 29 0.69 -8.09 -0.98
N ALA A 30 -0.12 -7.08 -0.64
CA ALA A 30 0.28 -5.68 -0.80
C ALA A 30 1.54 -5.36 0.01
N GLU A 31 1.65 -5.87 1.23
CA GLU A 31 2.82 -5.70 2.10
C GLU A 31 4.07 -6.37 1.49
N GLN A 32 3.94 -7.61 1.03
CA GLN A 32 5.05 -8.33 0.39
C GLN A 32 5.56 -7.59 -0.86
N GLU A 33 4.64 -7.18 -1.73
CA GLU A 33 4.99 -6.48 -2.98
C GLU A 33 5.54 -5.08 -2.71
N ALA A 34 5.00 -4.36 -1.72
CA ALA A 34 5.48 -3.05 -1.31
C ALA A 34 6.91 -3.11 -0.71
N LYS A 35 7.21 -4.14 0.09
CA LYS A 35 8.58 -4.39 0.57
C LYS A 35 9.54 -4.64 -0.58
N GLN A 36 9.16 -5.51 -1.52
CA GLN A 36 9.98 -5.79 -2.69
C GLN A 36 10.20 -4.55 -3.54
N MET A 37 9.16 -3.73 -3.75
CA MET A 37 9.25 -2.44 -4.44
C MET A 37 10.20 -1.49 -3.71
N SER A 38 10.10 -1.37 -2.39
CA SER A 38 10.97 -0.50 -1.60
C SER A 38 12.44 -0.92 -1.72
N VAL A 39 12.75 -2.20 -1.52
CA VAL A 39 14.10 -2.76 -1.64
C VAL A 39 14.68 -2.55 -3.05
N ASN A 40 13.86 -2.74 -4.09
CA ASN A 40 14.28 -2.53 -5.48
C ASN A 40 14.53 -1.06 -5.84
N ASN A 41 14.04 -0.12 -5.02
CA ASN A 41 14.19 1.32 -5.21
C ASN A 41 15.01 1.93 -4.06
N ASP A 42 16.14 1.31 -3.69
CA ASP A 42 17.09 1.81 -2.68
C ASP A 42 16.45 2.11 -1.31
N ASN A 43 15.56 1.23 -0.85
CA ASN A 43 14.76 1.39 0.37
C ASN A 43 13.86 2.65 0.37
N ALA A 44 13.42 3.09 -0.81
CA ALA A 44 12.47 4.19 -0.94
C ALA A 44 11.18 3.92 -0.16
N LEU A 45 10.56 4.98 0.36
CA LEU A 45 9.28 4.88 1.05
C LEU A 45 8.19 4.43 0.06
N VAL A 46 7.44 3.38 0.42
CA VAL A 46 6.30 2.89 -0.34
C VAL A 46 5.06 2.97 0.57
N ALA A 47 3.98 3.56 0.06
CA ALA A 47 2.71 3.61 0.77
C ALA A 47 1.77 2.50 0.29
N ILE A 48 0.90 2.04 1.18
CA ILE A 48 -0.22 1.16 0.87
C ILE A 48 -1.51 1.90 1.21
N TRP A 49 -2.44 1.94 0.25
CA TRP A 49 -3.75 2.56 0.40
C TRP A 49 -4.87 1.53 0.32
N ASP A 50 -5.96 1.81 1.04
CA ASP A 50 -7.22 1.07 0.94
C ASP A 50 -8.10 1.54 -0.23
N GLU A 51 -9.32 1.00 -0.30
CA GLU A 51 -10.31 1.31 -1.35
C GLU A 51 -10.81 2.77 -1.33
N ASP A 52 -10.64 3.47 -0.21
CA ASP A 52 -10.99 4.88 -0.02
C ASP A 52 -9.77 5.80 -0.25
N GLU A 53 -8.69 5.27 -0.84
CA GLU A 53 -7.42 5.98 -1.07
C GLU A 53 -6.75 6.47 0.23
N LYS A 54 -7.12 5.91 1.38
CA LYS A 54 -6.50 6.23 2.65
C LYS A 54 -5.23 5.42 2.83
N ALA A 55 -4.12 6.09 3.14
CA ALA A 55 -2.87 5.42 3.47
C ALA A 55 -3.03 4.68 4.80
N ILE A 56 -2.86 3.36 4.77
CA ILE A 56 -3.02 2.48 5.94
C ILE A 56 -1.66 1.96 6.46
N MET A 57 -0.64 1.93 5.60
CA MET A 57 0.69 1.45 5.94
C MET A 57 1.77 2.17 5.10
N LEU A 58 2.94 2.36 5.70
CA LEU A 58 4.16 2.80 5.02
C LEU A 58 5.24 1.73 5.16
N ILE A 59 6.02 1.54 4.11
CA ILE A 59 7.12 0.57 4.03
C ILE A 59 8.42 1.30 3.68
N ALA A 60 9.51 0.99 4.38
CA ALA A 60 10.86 1.48 4.09
C ALA A 60 11.88 0.33 4.23
N GLY A 61 12.29 -0.23 3.10
CA GLY A 61 13.00 -1.50 3.01
C GLY A 61 12.18 -2.63 3.61
N GLU A 62 12.74 -3.30 4.61
CA GLU A 62 12.09 -4.37 5.36
C GLU A 62 11.17 -3.89 6.50
N GLN A 63 11.19 -2.58 6.80
CA GLN A 63 10.43 -2.01 7.92
C GLN A 63 9.03 -1.59 7.47
N SER A 64 8.03 -1.86 8.32
CA SER A 64 6.63 -1.49 8.11
C SER A 64 6.10 -0.63 9.26
N PHE A 65 5.34 0.40 8.93
CA PHE A 65 4.73 1.34 9.86
C PHE A 65 3.23 1.43 9.57
N SER A 66 2.40 0.90 10.45
CA SER A 66 0.95 1.02 10.35
C SER A 66 0.46 2.30 11.02
N SER A 67 -0.61 2.90 10.48
CA SER A 67 -1.31 3.97 11.18
C SER A 67 -1.82 3.47 12.54
N VAL A 68 -1.57 4.24 13.59
CA VAL A 68 -2.19 4.05 14.91
C VAL A 68 -3.36 5.02 14.97
N GLU A 69 -4.58 4.54 15.19
CA GLU A 69 -5.69 5.42 15.56
C GLU A 69 -5.38 6.00 16.95
N LEU A 70 -5.24 7.33 17.01
CA LEU A 70 -5.04 8.09 18.26
C LEU A 70 -6.37 8.38 18.95
#